data_AF-A0AAD4IGC1-F1
#
_entry.id   AF-A0AAD4IGC1-F1
#
_cell.length_a   1.000
_cell.length_b   1.000
_cell.length_c   1.000
_cell.angle_alpha   90.00
_cell.angle_beta   90.00
_cell.angle_gamma   90.00
#
_symmetry.space_group_name_H-M   'P 1'
#
loop_
_entity.id
_entity.type
_entity.pdbx_description
1 polymer ?
#
loop_
_entity_poly.entity_id
_entity_poly.type
_entity_poly.pdbx_seq_one_letter_code
_entity_poly.pdbx_strand_id
1 'polypeptide(L)'
;MRLNLVLNLTTTRVMSLSNGQIDSALSCDNESTDGPDIIFQGGVMDLYGSSQQFTAQRLKFDGCTIGVHLIWNWGWVWKSITMNSVDTGFKLVPDNRTFATGEKGESFRRYSTLVDNDGAYFERFQPQYEDRSVGDFIHVKDLGAKGDGNTDDTTAFQAALYSSLGTILFVDAGSCTVTSTVTVLSGAKIVGETWSQLAASGSYFEDALHPKVMLKVGTKGQLGDVEMQNLFLTTVGATAGAIWVE
;
A
#
# COMPACT_ATOMS: atom_id res chain seq x y z
N MET A 1 9.33 7.80 -28.57
CA MET A 1 7.96 7.73 -28.04
C MET A 1 8.08 7.07 -26.69
N ARG A 2 8.07 7.86 -25.59
CA ARG A 2 8.25 7.31 -24.23
C ARG A 2 6.90 6.78 -23.78
N LEU A 3 6.83 5.48 -23.48
CA LEU A 3 5.64 4.86 -22.92
C LEU A 3 5.65 5.14 -21.41
N ASN A 4 4.88 6.12 -20.98
CA ASN A 4 4.67 6.39 -19.56
C ASN A 4 3.68 5.34 -19.04
N LEU A 5 4.20 4.25 -18.50
CA LEU A 5 3.40 3.22 -17.87
C LEU A 5 3.38 3.50 -16.36
N VAL A 6 2.34 4.19 -15.89
CA VAL A 6 2.06 4.33 -14.46
C VAL A 6 1.49 2.99 -14.00
N LEU A 7 2.33 2.13 -13.40
CA LEU A 7 1.89 0.85 -12.86
C LEU A 7 1.66 0.96 -11.35
N ASN A 8 0.42 0.73 -10.92
CA ASN A 8 0.09 0.41 -9.54
C ASN A 8 0.37 -1.10 -9.35
N LEU A 9 1.52 -1.46 -8.78
CA LEU A 9 2.01 -2.85 -8.70
C LEU A 9 1.93 -3.39 -7.28
N THR A 10 1.15 -4.46 -7.10
CA THR A 10 0.88 -5.10 -5.80
C THR A 10 1.49 -6.51 -5.66
N THR A 11 2.26 -6.99 -6.64
CA THR A 11 2.88 -8.33 -6.66
C THR A 11 4.35 -8.30 -7.08
N THR A 12 5.11 -9.31 -6.65
CA THR A 12 6.49 -9.49 -7.11
C THR A 12 6.53 -9.67 -8.62
N ARG A 13 7.25 -8.77 -9.30
CA ARG A 13 7.41 -8.77 -10.76
C ARG A 13 8.88 -8.66 -11.12
N VAL A 14 9.29 -9.45 -12.10
CA VAL A 14 10.59 -9.34 -12.74
C VAL A 14 10.44 -8.36 -13.90
N MET A 15 11.19 -7.26 -13.87
CA MET A 15 11.32 -6.36 -15.01
C MET A 15 12.71 -6.57 -15.62
N SER A 16 12.74 -7.18 -16.80
CA SER A 16 13.98 -7.48 -17.52
C SER A 16 14.19 -6.47 -18.64
N LEU A 17 15.37 -5.85 -18.68
CA LEU A 17 15.83 -5.09 -19.84
C LEU A 17 16.89 -5.91 -20.59
N SER A 18 16.82 -5.90 -21.91
CA SER A 18 17.82 -6.57 -22.73
C SER A 18 19.17 -5.84 -22.65
N ASN A 19 20.26 -6.61 -22.64
CA ASN A 19 21.60 -6.09 -22.42
C ASN A 19 21.99 -5.09 -23.54
N GLY A 20 22.33 -3.85 -23.19
CA GLY A 20 22.71 -2.79 -24.13
C GLY A 20 21.61 -1.78 -24.51
N GLN A 21 20.40 -1.85 -23.96
CA GLN A 21 19.39 -0.79 -24.12
C GLN A 21 19.60 0.37 -23.14
N ILE A 22 19.39 1.60 -23.62
CA ILE A 22 19.48 2.88 -22.85
C ILE A 22 18.13 3.23 -22.20
N ASP A 23 17.20 2.27 -22.11
CA ASP A 23 15.88 2.45 -21.50
C ASP A 23 15.92 2.17 -20.00
N SER A 24 15.02 2.79 -19.24
CA SER A 24 14.76 2.47 -17.83
C SER A 24 13.62 1.48 -17.71
N ALA A 25 13.73 0.51 -16.79
CA ALA A 25 12.69 -0.48 -16.54
C ALA A 25 11.51 0.14 -15.78
N LEU A 26 11.79 1.16 -14.95
CA LEU A 26 10.81 2.01 -14.30
C LEU A 26 11.24 3.48 -14.42
N SER A 27 10.31 4.34 -14.84
CA SER A 27 10.46 5.80 -14.78
C SER A 27 9.41 6.37 -13.83
N CYS A 28 9.85 7.00 -12.75
CA CYS A 28 8.97 7.73 -11.84
C CYS A 28 9.08 9.23 -12.13
N ASP A 29 8.22 9.73 -13.02
CA ASP A 29 8.23 11.12 -13.47
C ASP A 29 7.17 11.95 -12.73
N ASN A 30 7.61 12.98 -11.99
CA ASN A 30 6.80 14.07 -11.41
C ASN A 30 5.67 13.71 -10.42
N GLU A 31 5.49 12.44 -10.07
CA GLU A 31 4.44 11.98 -9.14
C GLU A 31 5.01 11.19 -7.94
N SER A 32 4.34 11.31 -6.79
CA SER A 32 4.65 10.57 -5.56
C SER A 32 4.15 9.14 -5.68
N THR A 33 5.08 8.19 -5.73
CA THR A 33 4.79 6.78 -5.97
C THR A 33 5.45 5.92 -4.89
N ASP A 34 4.90 4.74 -4.67
CA ASP A 34 5.50 3.68 -3.84
C ASP A 34 5.64 2.44 -4.72
N GLY A 35 6.75 1.73 -4.62
CA GLY A 35 7.01 0.54 -5.42
C GLY A 35 7.73 -0.52 -4.61
N PRO A 36 6.99 -1.42 -3.93
CA PRO A 36 7.59 -2.56 -3.27
C PRO A 36 7.77 -3.74 -4.24
N ASP A 37 8.70 -4.64 -3.91
CA ASP A 37 8.70 -6.03 -4.43
C ASP A 37 9.09 -6.21 -5.91
N ILE A 38 10.01 -5.41 -6.45
CA ILE A 38 10.42 -5.51 -7.85
C ILE A 38 11.83 -6.11 -7.98
N ILE A 39 11.99 -7.07 -8.88
CA ILE A 39 13.30 -7.60 -9.29
C ILE A 39 13.64 -7.04 -10.68
N PHE A 40 14.71 -6.29 -10.77
CA PHE A 40 15.29 -5.78 -12.01
C PHE A 40 16.42 -6.70 -12.47
N GLN A 41 16.42 -7.08 -13.75
CA GLN A 41 17.41 -8.00 -14.34
C GLN A 41 18.01 -7.44 -15.62
N GLY A 42 19.33 -7.22 -15.60
CA GLY A 42 20.12 -6.73 -16.74
C GLY A 42 19.78 -5.29 -17.16
N GLY A 43 20.56 -4.74 -18.10
CA GLY A 43 20.32 -3.40 -18.65
C GLY A 43 21.36 -2.36 -18.22
N VAL A 44 21.37 -1.21 -18.90
CA VAL A 44 22.28 -0.09 -18.57
C VAL A 44 21.77 0.68 -17.36
N MET A 45 20.45 0.77 -17.17
CA MET A 45 19.80 1.53 -16.11
C MET A 45 18.44 0.93 -15.75
N ASP A 46 18.23 0.58 -14.48
CA ASP A 46 17.00 -0.11 -14.09
C ASP A 46 15.91 0.84 -13.57
N LEU A 47 16.23 1.73 -12.63
CA LEU A 47 15.29 2.73 -12.11
C LEU A 47 15.77 4.14 -12.43
N TYR A 48 14.94 4.90 -13.15
CA TYR A 48 15.13 6.34 -13.37
C TYR A 48 14.15 7.13 -12.49
N GLY A 49 14.66 7.86 -11.50
CA GLY A 49 13.85 8.54 -10.49
C GLY A 49 13.85 10.06 -10.65
N SER A 50 12.66 10.65 -10.67
CA SER A 50 12.46 12.11 -10.76
C SER A 50 11.15 12.57 -10.08
N SER A 51 11.06 12.38 -8.76
CA SER A 51 9.88 12.78 -7.98
C SER A 51 10.25 13.43 -6.64
N GLN A 52 9.31 14.20 -6.07
CA GLN A 52 9.50 14.88 -4.77
C GLN A 52 9.84 13.89 -3.65
N GLN A 53 9.03 12.84 -3.48
CA GLN A 53 9.25 11.77 -2.51
C GLN A 53 8.85 10.41 -3.07
N PHE A 54 9.47 9.36 -2.54
CA PHE A 54 9.19 7.96 -2.87
C PHE A 54 9.62 7.05 -1.71
N THR A 55 8.85 5.99 -1.43
CA THR A 55 9.28 4.93 -0.52
C THR A 55 9.48 3.63 -1.32
N ALA A 56 10.74 3.19 -1.41
CA ALA A 56 11.14 1.95 -2.05
C ALA A 56 11.43 0.88 -1.00
N GLN A 57 10.84 -0.31 -1.14
CA GLN A 57 11.10 -1.44 -0.26
C GLN A 57 11.28 -2.73 -1.06
N ARG A 58 12.18 -3.62 -0.64
CA ARG A 58 12.34 -4.97 -1.22
C ARG A 58 12.57 -4.94 -2.74
N LEU A 59 13.50 -4.08 -3.17
CA LEU A 59 13.94 -4.02 -4.56
C LEU A 59 15.23 -4.81 -4.73
N LYS A 60 15.29 -5.64 -5.77
CA LYS A 60 16.50 -6.38 -6.14
C LYS A 60 16.96 -5.95 -7.52
N PHE A 61 18.23 -5.59 -7.65
CA PHE A 61 18.90 -5.26 -8.92
C PHE A 61 19.95 -6.32 -9.21
N ASP A 62 19.92 -6.94 -10.38
CA ASP A 62 20.79 -8.06 -10.75
C ASP A 62 21.40 -7.86 -12.15
N GLY A 63 22.70 -7.59 -12.22
CA GLY A 63 23.47 -7.55 -13.48
C GLY A 63 23.33 -6.27 -14.32
N CYS A 64 23.02 -5.12 -13.73
CA CYS A 64 22.89 -3.84 -14.43
C CYS A 64 24.10 -2.90 -14.25
N THR A 65 24.34 -1.97 -15.18
CA THR A 65 25.41 -0.97 -15.01
C THR A 65 25.04 0.08 -13.96
N ILE A 66 23.81 0.60 -13.98
CA ILE A 66 23.30 1.53 -12.97
C ILE A 66 22.00 0.97 -12.39
N GLY A 67 21.98 0.67 -11.09
CA GLY A 67 20.75 0.21 -10.41
C GLY A 67 19.70 1.31 -10.34
N VAL A 68 20.06 2.42 -9.69
CA VAL A 68 19.17 3.58 -9.52
C VAL A 68 19.86 4.83 -10.05
N HIS A 69 19.23 5.52 -10.99
CA HIS A 69 19.63 6.82 -11.49
C HIS A 69 18.62 7.87 -11.03
N LEU A 70 18.97 8.64 -10.01
CA LEU A 70 18.09 9.61 -9.36
C LEU A 70 18.51 11.02 -9.77
N ILE A 71 17.65 11.72 -10.51
CA ILE A 71 17.98 13.04 -11.08
C ILE A 71 17.52 14.21 -10.23
N TRP A 72 16.45 14.05 -9.45
CA TRP A 72 15.95 15.05 -8.53
C TRP A 72 15.01 14.42 -7.50
N ASN A 73 15.04 14.94 -6.26
CA ASN A 73 14.04 14.68 -5.22
C ASN A 73 14.10 15.72 -4.09
N TRP A 74 13.10 15.71 -3.22
CA TRP A 74 13.17 16.30 -1.88
C TRP A 74 13.67 15.29 -0.84
N GLY A 75 13.19 14.05 -0.91
CA GLY A 75 13.69 12.95 -0.08
C GLY A 75 13.05 11.62 -0.42
N TRP A 76 13.86 10.58 -0.60
CA TRP A 76 13.41 9.21 -0.87
C TRP A 76 13.88 8.28 0.25
N VAL A 77 13.03 7.32 0.63
CA VAL A 77 13.34 6.31 1.63
C VAL A 77 13.53 4.97 0.93
N TRP A 78 14.64 4.30 1.23
CA TRP A 78 14.99 3.01 0.66
C TRP A 78 15.15 1.98 1.78
N LYS A 79 14.50 0.83 1.65
CA LYS A 79 14.54 -0.24 2.63
C LYS A 79 14.70 -1.60 1.94
N SER A 80 15.53 -2.48 2.48
CA SER A 80 15.70 -3.85 1.96
C SER A 80 16.04 -3.89 0.47
N ILE A 81 17.06 -3.11 0.07
CA ILE A 81 17.56 -3.04 -1.31
C ILE A 81 18.72 -4.02 -1.48
N THR A 82 18.62 -4.91 -2.47
CA THR A 82 19.67 -5.87 -2.82
C THR A 82 20.25 -5.52 -4.18
N MET A 83 21.58 -5.46 -4.29
CA MET A 83 22.29 -5.18 -5.53
C MET A 83 23.35 -6.26 -5.77
N ASN A 84 23.17 -7.02 -6.85
CA ASN A 84 24.06 -8.11 -7.24
C ASN A 84 24.66 -7.79 -8.60
N SER A 85 25.99 -7.84 -8.71
CA SER A 85 26.69 -7.59 -9.97
C SER A 85 26.27 -6.27 -10.64
N VAL A 86 26.18 -5.20 -9.84
CA VAL A 86 25.83 -3.85 -10.29
C VAL A 86 27.06 -2.95 -10.26
N ASP A 87 27.38 -2.27 -11.37
CA ASP A 87 28.58 -1.42 -11.44
C ASP A 87 28.43 -0.15 -10.56
N THR A 88 27.28 0.53 -10.69
CA THR A 88 26.91 1.70 -9.87
C THR A 88 25.55 1.49 -9.22
N GLY A 89 25.52 1.31 -7.90
CA GLY A 89 24.27 1.09 -7.17
C GLY A 89 23.30 2.27 -7.25
N PHE A 90 23.70 3.42 -6.68
CA PHE A 90 22.95 4.67 -6.74
C PHE A 90 23.76 5.74 -7.44
N LYS A 91 23.33 6.15 -8.63
CA LYS A 91 23.82 7.32 -9.33
C LYS A 91 22.92 8.50 -9.00
N LEU A 92 23.35 9.31 -8.04
CA LEU A 92 22.67 10.54 -7.63
C LEU A 92 23.23 11.69 -8.46
N VAL A 93 22.40 12.32 -9.30
CA VAL A 93 22.84 13.43 -10.14
C VAL A 93 22.76 14.73 -9.33
N PRO A 94 23.89 15.43 -9.12
CA PRO A 94 23.85 16.74 -8.49
C PRO A 94 23.34 17.77 -9.50
N ASP A 95 22.64 18.80 -9.00
CA ASP A 95 22.45 20.04 -9.77
C ASP A 95 23.80 20.76 -9.96
N ASN A 96 23.80 22.02 -10.41
CA ASN A 96 24.96 22.93 -10.32
C ASN A 96 25.41 23.25 -8.88
N ARG A 97 25.12 22.36 -7.91
CA ARG A 97 25.46 22.46 -6.50
C ARG A 97 26.60 21.50 -6.17
N THR A 98 27.45 21.89 -5.22
CA THR A 98 28.51 21.02 -4.71
C THR A 98 27.89 19.83 -3.97
N PHE A 99 28.23 18.61 -4.40
CA PHE A 99 27.87 17.41 -3.67
C PHE A 99 28.52 17.43 -2.28
N ALA A 100 27.71 17.28 -1.23
CA ALA A 100 28.18 17.11 0.14
C ALA A 100 27.75 15.72 0.61
N THR A 101 28.73 14.87 0.91
CA THR A 101 28.45 13.61 1.61
C THR A 101 27.98 13.96 3.02
N GLY A 102 26.83 13.43 3.45
CA GLY A 102 26.42 13.51 4.84
C GLY A 102 27.41 12.78 5.76
N GLU A 103 27.45 13.17 7.03
CA GLU A 103 28.22 12.43 8.03
C GLU A 103 27.56 11.08 8.31
N LYS A 104 28.37 10.05 8.58
CA LYS A 104 27.84 8.78 9.08
C LYS A 104 27.25 9.04 10.46
N GLY A 105 25.92 8.98 10.57
CA GLY A 105 25.23 9.07 11.85
C GLY A 105 25.71 8.00 12.84
N GLU A 106 25.59 8.29 14.13
CA GLU A 106 25.87 7.34 15.22
C GLU A 106 25.01 6.07 15.10
N SER A 107 25.33 5.05 15.90
CA SER A 107 24.50 3.84 16.00
C SER A 107 23.05 4.20 16.34
N PHE A 108 22.11 3.90 15.45
CA PHE A 108 20.69 4.08 15.70
C PHE A 108 20.14 2.91 16.52
N ARG A 109 19.31 3.21 17.53
CA ARG A 109 18.62 2.19 18.33
C ARG A 109 17.41 1.67 17.56
N ARG A 110 17.34 0.36 17.35
CA ARG A 110 16.10 -0.32 16.91
C ARG A 110 15.46 -1.01 18.10
N TYR A 111 14.16 -0.76 18.34
CA TYR A 111 13.42 -1.46 19.37
C TYR A 111 13.14 -2.90 18.93
N SER A 112 13.28 -3.87 19.84
CA SER A 112 13.12 -5.30 19.54
C SER A 112 11.72 -5.66 19.00
N THR A 113 10.71 -4.86 19.33
CA THR A 113 9.33 -5.03 18.84
C THR A 113 9.11 -4.56 17.40
N LEU A 114 10.10 -3.91 16.79
CA LEU A 114 10.04 -3.39 15.42
C LEU A 114 10.95 -4.15 14.45
N VAL A 115 11.69 -5.15 14.93
CA VAL A 115 12.66 -5.89 14.12
C VAL A 115 12.28 -7.36 14.01
N ASP A 116 12.69 -7.97 12.90
CA ASP A 116 12.63 -9.41 12.70
C ASP A 116 13.78 -10.13 13.41
N ASN A 117 13.86 -11.46 13.22
CA ASN A 117 14.87 -12.31 13.82
C ASN A 117 16.29 -12.00 13.32
N ASP A 118 16.43 -11.34 12.17
CA ASP A 118 17.71 -10.93 11.58
C ASP A 118 18.12 -9.51 12.01
N GLY A 119 17.29 -8.83 12.81
CA GLY A 119 17.53 -7.47 13.30
C GLY A 119 17.23 -6.36 12.28
N ALA A 120 16.64 -6.72 11.13
CA ALA A 120 16.09 -5.78 10.17
C ALA A 120 14.70 -5.34 10.62
N TYR A 121 14.26 -4.15 10.20
CA TYR A 121 12.90 -3.69 10.54
C TYR A 121 11.86 -4.60 9.91
N PHE A 122 10.85 -5.03 10.68
CA PHE A 122 9.79 -5.93 10.24
C PHE A 122 9.18 -5.50 8.90
N GLU A 123 8.90 -6.48 8.04
CA GLU A 123 8.28 -6.32 6.75
C GLU A 123 7.30 -7.46 6.47
N ARG A 124 6.30 -7.15 5.66
CA ARG A 124 5.33 -8.14 5.19
C ARG A 124 4.85 -7.75 3.80
N PHE A 125 4.74 -8.73 2.92
CA PHE A 125 4.12 -8.58 1.61
C PHE A 125 2.62 -8.36 1.74
N GLN A 126 2.04 -7.59 0.81
CA GLN A 126 0.59 -7.53 0.67
C GLN A 126 0.06 -8.94 0.33
N PRO A 127 -0.74 -9.59 1.20
CA PRO A 127 -1.24 -10.94 0.94
C PRO A 127 -2.13 -10.98 -0.30
N GLN A 128 -1.81 -11.82 -1.29
CA GLN A 128 -2.68 -12.02 -2.46
C GLN A 128 -3.57 -13.25 -2.32
N TYR A 129 -3.36 -14.07 -1.29
CA TYR A 129 -4.14 -15.26 -0.97
C TYR A 129 -4.10 -16.32 -2.09
N GLU A 130 -2.93 -16.52 -2.71
CA GLU A 130 -2.73 -17.46 -3.82
C GLU A 130 -3.01 -18.93 -3.45
N ASP A 131 -2.99 -19.25 -2.16
CA ASP A 131 -3.30 -20.57 -1.60
C ASP A 131 -4.81 -20.80 -1.39
N ARG A 132 -5.66 -19.80 -1.68
CA ARG A 132 -7.10 -19.84 -1.43
C ARG A 132 -7.89 -20.11 -2.70
N SER A 133 -8.97 -20.87 -2.54
CA SER A 133 -9.92 -21.14 -3.61
C SER A 133 -10.92 -19.98 -3.74
N VAL A 134 -11.61 -19.88 -4.88
CA VAL A 134 -12.69 -18.89 -5.06
C VAL A 134 -13.79 -19.06 -4.01
N GLY A 135 -14.03 -20.29 -3.52
CA GLY A 135 -15.01 -20.56 -2.47
C GLY A 135 -14.64 -20.03 -1.07
N ASP A 136 -13.39 -19.61 -0.88
CA ASP A 136 -12.93 -18.95 0.35
C ASP A 136 -13.20 -17.43 0.34
N PHE A 137 -13.87 -16.92 -0.70
CA PHE A 137 -14.25 -15.52 -0.82
C PHE A 137 -15.76 -15.36 -0.70
N ILE A 138 -16.18 -14.42 0.13
CA ILE A 138 -17.57 -14.04 0.31
C ILE A 138 -17.75 -12.61 -0.19
N HIS A 139 -18.59 -12.42 -1.20
CA HIS A 139 -18.87 -11.11 -1.77
C HIS A 139 -19.80 -10.32 -0.86
N VAL A 140 -19.50 -9.04 -0.62
CA VAL A 140 -20.36 -8.18 0.21
C VAL A 140 -21.75 -8.01 -0.39
N LYS A 141 -21.86 -8.03 -1.72
CA LYS A 141 -23.14 -7.91 -2.45
C LYS A 141 -24.05 -9.12 -2.27
N ASP A 142 -23.48 -10.31 -2.06
CA ASP A 142 -24.26 -11.52 -1.77
C ASP A 142 -24.97 -11.44 -0.41
N LEU A 143 -24.47 -10.58 0.49
CA LEU A 143 -25.06 -10.32 1.80
C LEU A 143 -25.94 -9.06 1.82
N GLY A 144 -26.25 -8.53 0.64
CA GLY A 144 -27.28 -7.51 0.45
C GLY A 144 -26.77 -6.08 0.32
N ALA A 145 -25.45 -5.83 0.44
CA ALA A 145 -24.90 -4.52 0.21
C ALA A 145 -25.09 -4.13 -1.27
N LYS A 146 -25.42 -2.88 -1.54
CA LYS A 146 -25.63 -2.37 -2.90
C LYS A 146 -24.36 -1.80 -3.49
N GLY A 147 -23.58 -1.06 -2.70
CA GLY A 147 -22.38 -0.38 -3.18
C GLY A 147 -22.68 0.71 -4.20
N ASP A 148 -23.88 1.32 -4.16
CA ASP A 148 -24.36 2.30 -5.13
C ASP A 148 -24.13 3.77 -4.71
N GLY A 149 -23.49 3.99 -3.56
CA GLY A 149 -23.18 5.30 -2.98
C GLY A 149 -24.38 6.02 -2.34
N ASN A 150 -25.57 5.41 -2.33
CA ASN A 150 -26.80 6.04 -1.85
C ASN A 150 -27.53 5.19 -0.80
N THR A 151 -27.64 3.88 -1.04
CA THR A 151 -28.27 2.94 -0.13
C THR A 151 -27.42 2.79 1.13
N ASP A 152 -28.09 2.80 2.28
CA ASP A 152 -27.44 2.49 3.55
C ASP A 152 -27.09 1.00 3.61
N ASP A 153 -25.81 0.70 3.43
CA ASP A 153 -25.25 -0.64 3.40
C ASP A 153 -24.77 -1.11 4.79
N THR A 154 -24.95 -0.32 5.86
CA THR A 154 -24.36 -0.60 7.19
C THR A 154 -24.69 -2.00 7.70
N THR A 155 -25.96 -2.39 7.65
CA THR A 155 -26.41 -3.69 8.18
C THR A 155 -25.87 -4.85 7.32
N ALA A 156 -25.93 -4.71 5.99
CA ALA A 156 -25.47 -5.74 5.07
C ALA A 156 -23.94 -5.92 5.14
N PHE A 157 -23.20 -4.81 5.21
CA PHE A 157 -21.74 -4.83 5.36
C PHE A 157 -21.33 -5.45 6.69
N GLN A 158 -22.02 -5.11 7.79
CA GLN A 158 -21.76 -5.73 9.09
C GLN A 158 -22.02 -7.24 9.08
N ALA A 159 -23.11 -7.67 8.43
CA ALA A 159 -23.43 -9.08 8.26
C ALA A 159 -22.39 -9.82 7.40
N ALA A 160 -21.87 -9.17 6.35
CA ALA A 160 -20.82 -9.72 5.52
C ALA A 160 -19.52 -9.95 6.30
N LEU A 161 -19.09 -8.97 7.11
CA LEU A 161 -17.93 -9.11 8.00
C LEU A 161 -18.04 -10.30 8.96
N TYR A 162 -19.23 -10.52 9.51
CA TYR A 162 -19.46 -11.64 10.43
C TYR A 162 -19.50 -12.98 9.69
N SER A 163 -20.13 -13.01 8.52
CA SER A 163 -20.24 -14.23 7.70
C SER A 163 -18.89 -14.64 7.11
N SER A 164 -17.97 -13.69 6.90
CA SER A 164 -16.64 -13.94 6.34
C SER A 164 -15.61 -14.41 7.35
N LEU A 165 -15.92 -14.51 8.65
CA LEU A 165 -14.94 -14.96 9.64
C LEU A 165 -14.43 -16.37 9.32
N GLY A 166 -13.10 -16.53 9.24
CA GLY A 166 -12.44 -17.77 8.82
C GLY A 166 -12.25 -17.90 7.30
N THR A 167 -12.86 -17.01 6.52
CA THR A 167 -12.72 -16.87 5.06
C THR A 167 -12.25 -15.45 4.73
N ILE A 168 -12.43 -14.98 3.50
CA ILE A 168 -12.04 -13.64 3.05
C ILE A 168 -13.29 -12.88 2.61
N LEU A 169 -13.52 -11.69 3.18
CA LEU A 169 -14.52 -10.76 2.67
C LEU A 169 -13.98 -10.10 1.40
N PHE A 170 -14.68 -10.33 0.29
CA PHE A 170 -14.47 -9.64 -0.96
C PHE A 170 -15.45 -8.48 -1.07
N VAL A 171 -14.92 -7.25 -1.01
CA VAL A 171 -15.72 -6.03 -1.15
C VAL A 171 -15.71 -5.66 -2.62
N ASP A 172 -16.80 -5.98 -3.32
CA ASP A 172 -16.99 -5.63 -4.73
C ASP A 172 -16.79 -4.13 -4.99
N ALA A 173 -16.38 -3.77 -6.21
CA ALA A 173 -16.24 -2.38 -6.61
C ALA A 173 -17.56 -1.60 -6.41
N GLY A 174 -17.45 -0.37 -5.93
CA GLY A 174 -18.59 0.48 -5.61
C GLY A 174 -18.35 1.36 -4.38
N SER A 175 -19.42 2.03 -3.93
CA SER A 175 -19.42 2.86 -2.73
C SER A 175 -20.46 2.36 -1.74
N CYS A 176 -20.00 1.68 -0.68
CA CYS A 176 -20.85 1.23 0.41
C CYS A 176 -21.01 2.40 1.39
N THR A 177 -22.21 2.99 1.42
CA THR A 177 -22.52 4.07 2.36
C THR A 177 -22.88 3.47 3.71
N VAL A 178 -22.24 3.93 4.78
CA VAL A 178 -22.53 3.50 6.15
C VAL A 178 -22.95 4.68 7.01
N THR A 179 -23.99 4.49 7.82
CA THR A 179 -24.64 5.52 8.64
C THR A 179 -24.45 5.30 10.14
N SER A 180 -23.74 4.24 10.52
CA SER A 180 -23.31 3.98 11.89
C SER A 180 -22.01 3.16 11.92
N THR A 181 -21.45 2.94 13.10
CA THR A 181 -20.21 2.16 13.27
C THR A 181 -20.36 0.73 12.75
N VAL A 182 -19.42 0.32 11.89
CA VAL A 182 -19.20 -1.05 11.46
C VAL A 182 -18.01 -1.62 12.25
N THR A 183 -18.19 -2.78 12.86
CA THR A 183 -17.17 -3.46 13.68
C THR A 183 -16.49 -4.57 12.90
N VAL A 184 -15.17 -4.47 12.75
CA VAL A 184 -14.29 -5.51 12.20
C VAL A 184 -13.78 -6.34 13.37
N LEU A 185 -14.02 -7.65 13.33
CA LEU A 185 -13.58 -8.56 14.38
C LEU A 185 -12.16 -9.07 14.11
N SER A 186 -11.48 -9.50 15.16
CA SER A 186 -10.20 -10.20 15.01
C SER A 186 -10.35 -11.49 14.19
N GLY A 187 -9.36 -11.79 13.38
CA GLY A 187 -9.35 -12.84 12.36
C GLY A 187 -9.94 -12.41 11.02
N ALA A 188 -10.43 -11.17 10.89
CA ALA A 188 -11.01 -10.69 9.65
C ALA A 188 -9.95 -10.46 8.56
N LYS A 189 -10.27 -10.92 7.35
CA LYS A 189 -9.50 -10.69 6.12
C LYS A 189 -10.42 -10.03 5.10
N ILE A 190 -10.06 -8.84 4.63
CA ILE A 190 -10.90 -8.02 3.77
C ILE A 190 -10.09 -7.56 2.55
N VAL A 191 -10.64 -7.76 1.36
CA VAL A 191 -10.03 -7.36 0.09
C VAL A 191 -11.03 -6.58 -0.74
N GLY A 192 -10.65 -5.38 -1.18
CA GLY A 192 -11.42 -4.63 -2.16
C GLY A 192 -11.03 -4.95 -3.61
N GLU A 193 -11.98 -4.73 -4.51
CA GLU A 193 -11.87 -4.86 -5.95
C GLU A 193 -11.64 -3.49 -6.59
N THR A 194 -10.38 -3.13 -6.87
CA THR A 194 -9.97 -1.90 -7.60
C THR A 194 -10.39 -0.58 -6.92
N TRP A 195 -11.69 -0.29 -6.83
CA TRP A 195 -12.28 0.94 -6.31
C TRP A 195 -13.44 0.63 -5.34
N SER A 196 -13.12 -0.06 -4.25
CA SER A 196 -14.08 -0.40 -3.19
C SER A 196 -14.03 0.64 -2.08
N GLN A 197 -15.09 1.44 -1.96
CA GLN A 197 -15.18 2.53 -1.00
C GLN A 197 -16.13 2.21 0.14
N LEU A 198 -15.72 2.55 1.36
CA LEU A 198 -16.59 2.66 2.53
C LEU A 198 -16.75 4.14 2.87
N ALA A 199 -17.98 4.65 2.80
CA ALA A 199 -18.28 6.06 2.93
C ALA A 199 -19.16 6.32 4.16
N ALA A 200 -18.63 7.00 5.17
CA ALA A 200 -19.42 7.46 6.31
C ALA A 200 -20.38 8.57 5.88
N SER A 201 -21.64 8.50 6.29
CA SER A 201 -22.65 9.52 5.99
C SER A 201 -23.72 9.63 7.07
N GLY A 202 -24.42 10.76 7.08
CA GLY A 202 -25.56 11.01 7.96
C GLY A 202 -25.19 11.53 9.36
N SER A 203 -26.24 11.84 10.11
CA SER A 203 -26.16 12.59 11.38
C SER A 203 -25.41 11.89 12.51
N TYR A 204 -25.22 10.58 12.41
CA TYR A 204 -24.40 9.82 13.35
C TYR A 204 -22.94 10.32 13.38
N PHE A 205 -22.44 10.84 12.25
CA PHE A 205 -21.07 11.32 12.10
C PHE A 205 -20.95 12.85 12.01
N GLU A 206 -22.02 13.62 12.25
CA GLU A 206 -22.03 15.08 12.06
C GLU A 206 -21.28 15.84 13.17
N ASP A 207 -21.33 15.37 14.42
CA ASP A 207 -20.91 16.15 15.59
C ASP A 207 -19.41 16.02 15.91
N ALA A 208 -18.63 17.06 15.63
CA ALA A 208 -17.20 17.14 15.93
C ALA A 208 -16.87 17.16 17.43
N LEU A 209 -17.81 17.55 18.31
CA LEU A 209 -17.61 17.53 19.76
C LEU A 209 -17.83 16.12 20.36
N HIS A 210 -18.52 15.24 19.63
CA HIS A 210 -18.79 13.86 20.04
C HIS A 210 -18.47 12.89 18.89
N PRO A 211 -17.21 12.81 18.44
CA PRO A 211 -16.85 12.08 17.24
C PRO A 211 -17.17 10.58 17.37
N LYS A 212 -17.49 9.95 16.24
CA LYS A 212 -17.87 8.54 16.13
C LYS A 212 -17.01 7.84 15.09
N VAL A 213 -16.62 6.61 15.41
CA VAL A 213 -15.86 5.75 14.50
C VAL A 213 -16.76 5.14 13.44
N MET A 214 -16.32 5.19 12.17
CA MET A 214 -16.93 4.49 11.05
C MET A 214 -16.55 3.00 11.08
N LEU A 215 -15.26 2.68 11.01
CA LEU A 215 -14.76 1.31 11.02
C LEU A 215 -13.99 1.03 12.33
N LYS A 216 -14.59 0.28 13.24
CA LYS A 216 -13.97 -0.08 14.52
C LYS A 216 -13.27 -1.42 14.41
N VAL A 217 -11.94 -1.45 14.54
CA VAL A 217 -11.12 -2.64 14.38
C VAL A 217 -10.83 -3.28 15.74
N GLY A 218 -11.55 -4.35 16.03
CA GLY A 218 -11.46 -5.06 17.30
C GLY A 218 -11.97 -4.25 18.49
N THR A 219 -11.45 -4.59 19.66
CA THR A 219 -11.76 -3.90 20.91
C THR A 219 -10.49 -3.60 21.69
N LYS A 220 -10.53 -2.58 22.56
CA LYS A 220 -9.38 -2.15 23.35
C LYS A 220 -8.77 -3.32 24.13
N GLY A 221 -7.50 -3.61 23.86
CA GLY A 221 -6.74 -4.66 24.53
C GLY A 221 -6.94 -6.07 23.95
N GLN A 222 -7.78 -6.22 22.93
CA GLN A 222 -7.91 -7.48 22.20
C GLN A 222 -6.64 -7.73 21.38
N LEU A 223 -6.11 -8.95 21.48
CA LEU A 223 -5.01 -9.42 20.65
C LEU A 223 -5.56 -10.29 19.53
N GLY A 224 -4.96 -10.15 18.34
CA GLY A 224 -5.19 -11.00 17.20
C GLY A 224 -4.84 -10.29 15.89
N ASP A 225 -5.21 -10.89 14.77
CA ASP A 225 -4.88 -10.42 13.43
C ASP A 225 -6.09 -9.78 12.74
N VAL A 226 -5.82 -8.78 11.90
CA VAL A 226 -6.78 -8.22 10.94
C VAL A 226 -5.99 -7.86 9.69
N GLU A 227 -6.53 -8.20 8.53
CA GLU A 227 -5.96 -7.87 7.22
C GLU A 227 -7.00 -7.11 6.41
N MET A 228 -6.65 -5.91 5.94
CA MET A 228 -7.50 -5.08 5.12
C MET A 228 -6.67 -4.50 3.98
N GLN A 229 -7.13 -4.67 2.74
CA GLN A 229 -6.40 -4.19 1.57
C GLN A 229 -7.32 -3.74 0.46
N ASN A 230 -6.82 -2.83 -0.38
CA ASN A 230 -7.52 -2.27 -1.55
C ASN A 230 -8.88 -1.63 -1.21
N LEU A 231 -8.98 -1.00 -0.04
CA LEU A 231 -10.15 -0.26 0.40
C LEU A 231 -9.85 1.23 0.41
N PHE A 232 -10.84 2.02 0.00
CA PHE A 232 -10.86 3.46 0.19
C PHE A 232 -11.85 3.79 1.31
N LEU A 233 -11.42 4.62 2.25
CA LEU A 233 -12.27 5.14 3.31
C LEU A 233 -12.51 6.60 3.03
N THR A 234 -13.76 7.03 3.14
CA THR A 234 -14.15 8.41 2.80
C THR A 234 -15.42 8.82 3.56
N THR A 235 -15.91 10.02 3.26
CA THR A 235 -17.16 10.55 3.79
C THR A 235 -18.04 11.13 2.69
N VAL A 236 -19.35 11.18 2.95
CA VAL A 236 -20.34 11.83 2.09
C VAL A 236 -21.19 12.76 2.94
N GLY A 237 -21.16 14.05 2.60
CA GLY A 237 -21.93 15.10 3.27
C GLY A 237 -21.25 15.68 4.50
N ALA A 238 -22.03 16.28 5.39
CA ALA A 238 -21.54 16.88 6.63
C ALA A 238 -21.23 15.76 7.64
N THR A 239 -19.96 15.40 7.79
CA THR A 239 -19.54 14.33 8.72
C THR A 239 -18.34 14.76 9.55
N ALA A 240 -18.41 15.94 10.16
CA ALA A 240 -17.29 16.56 10.87
C ALA A 240 -16.84 15.78 12.12
N GLY A 241 -17.69 14.88 12.64
CA GLY A 241 -17.40 13.96 13.73
C GLY A 241 -16.91 12.57 13.29
N ALA A 242 -16.70 12.31 11.99
CA ALA A 242 -16.27 10.99 11.53
C ALA A 242 -14.80 10.70 11.89
N ILE A 243 -14.58 9.62 12.63
CA ILE A 243 -13.28 8.94 12.74
C ILE A 243 -13.33 7.76 11.76
N TRP A 244 -12.48 7.74 10.74
CA TRP A 244 -12.60 6.70 9.69
C TRP A 244 -12.28 5.30 10.21
N VAL A 245 -11.23 5.17 11.02
CA VAL A 245 -10.80 3.90 11.62
C VAL A 245 -10.31 4.14 13.05
N GLU A 246 -10.71 3.27 13.97
CA GLU A 246 -10.18 3.17 15.35
C GLU A 246 -9.82 1.72 15.67
#